data_AF-E8JZB7-F1
#
_entry.id   AF-E8JZB7-F1
#
_cell.length_a   1.000
_cell.length_b   1.000
_cell.length_c   1.000
_cell.angle_alpha   90.00
_cell.angle_beta   90.00
_cell.angle_gamma   90.00
#
_symmetry.space_group_name_H-M   'P 1'
#
loop_
_entity.id
_entity.type
_entity.pdbx_description
1 polymer ?
#
loop_
_entity_poly.entity_id
_entity_poly.type
_entity_poly.pdbx_seq_one_letter_code
_entity_poly.pdbx_strand_id
1 'polypeptide(L)' 'MAQVHDWTTEEGENRQETNYFHCDQIGISREMTDDEANLVWFGDYYGWDILKNETNISGTAHQPFRLQN' A
#
# COMPACT_ATOMS: atom_id res chain seq x y z
N MET A 1 8.98 0.42 3.67
CA MET A 1 9.14 1.21 2.42
C MET A 1 8.11 2.34 2.43
N ALA A 2 8.17 3.34 1.55
CA ALA A 2 7.13 4.38 1.44
C ALA A 2 6.74 4.61 -0.02
N GLN A 3 5.47 4.92 -0.28
CA GLN A 3 4.92 5.38 -1.55
C GLN A 3 4.42 6.80 -1.37
N VAL A 4 4.81 7.69 -2.27
CA VAL A 4 4.32 9.06 -2.33
C VAL A 4 3.50 9.20 -3.61
N HIS A 5 2.26 9.64 -3.48
CA HIS A 5 1.37 9.93 -4.58
C HIS A 5 1.07 11.43 -4.62
N ASP A 6 1.54 12.10 -5.67
CA ASP A 6 1.27 13.52 -5.93
C ASP A 6 0.24 13.66 -7.04
N TRP A 7 -0.76 14.51 -6.84
CA TRP A 7 -1.73 14.87 -7.89
C TRP A 7 -2.23 16.30 -7.74
N THR A 8 -2.72 16.87 -8.85
CA THR A 8 -3.36 18.20 -8.88
C THR A 8 -4.86 18.02 -9.05
N THR A 9 -5.67 18.68 -8.22
CA THR A 9 -7.14 18.65 -8.32
C THR A 9 -7.65 19.48 -9.50
N GLU A 10 -8.93 19.34 -9.86
CA GLU A 10 -9.56 20.16 -10.91
C GLU A 10 -9.53 21.67 -10.59
N GLU A 11 -9.45 22.05 -9.31
CA GLU A 11 -9.31 23.44 -8.85
C GLU A 11 -7.85 23.95 -8.82
N GLY A 12 -6.89 23.11 -9.22
CA GLY A 12 -5.47 23.46 -9.25
C GLY A 12 -4.74 23.31 -7.91
N GLU A 13 -5.35 22.66 -6.92
CA GLU A 13 -4.68 22.36 -5.65
C GLU A 13 -3.72 21.19 -5.83
N ASN A 14 -2.48 21.32 -5.35
CA ASN A 14 -1.56 20.19 -5.28
C ASN A 14 -1.79 19.42 -3.99
N ARG A 15 -1.96 18.11 -4.11
CA ARG A 15 -2.09 17.18 -3.00
C ARG A 15 -0.99 16.13 -3.08
N GLN A 16 -0.55 15.73 -1.90
CA GLN A 16 0.42 14.67 -1.70
C GLN A 16 -0.14 13.72 -0.64
N GLU A 17 -0.09 12.42 -0.93
CA GLU A 17 -0.40 11.35 0.01
C GLU A 17 0.85 10.50 0.20
N THR A 18 1.18 10.16 1.45
CA THR A 18 2.31 9.28 1.77
C THR A 18 1.78 8.04 2.48
N ASN A 19 2.05 6.88 1.90
CA ASN A 19 1.71 5.59 2.48
C ASN A 19 2.99 4.81 2.84
N TYR A 20 3.01 4.15 4.00
CA TYR A 20 4.12 3.35 4.49
C TYR A 20 3.82 1.86 4.37
N PHE A 21 4.77 1.09 3.84
CA PHE A 21 4.67 -0.36 3.75
C PHE A 21 5.44 -1.04 4.88
N HIS A 22 4.77 -1.98 5.53
CA HIS A 22 5.37 -2.96 6.43
C HIS A 22 5.57 -4.28 5.69
N CYS A 23 6.82 -4.70 5.59
CA CYS A 23 7.23 -5.85 4.80
C CYS A 23 7.71 -6.98 5.71
N ASP A 24 7.51 -8.22 5.26
CA ASP A 24 8.14 -9.37 5.90
C ASP A 24 9.64 -9.48 5.58
N GLN A 25 10.30 -10.51 6.12
CA GLN A 25 11.74 -10.72 6.00
C GLN A 25 12.24 -10.91 4.56
N ILE A 26 11.38 -11.34 3.64
CA ILE A 26 11.71 -11.52 2.23
C ILE A 26 11.25 -10.35 1.36
N GLY A 27 10.75 -9.28 1.99
CA GLY A 27 10.47 -7.99 1.35
C GLY A 27 9.03 -7.83 0.85
N ILE A 28 8.10 -8.70 1.23
CA ILE A 28 6.72 -8.62 0.76
C ILE A 28 5.91 -7.74 1.67
N SER A 29 5.25 -6.74 1.07
CA SER A 29 4.32 -5.86 1.78
C SER A 29 3.12 -6.65 2.31
N ARG A 30 2.97 -6.67 3.62
CA ARG A 30 1.83 -7.30 4.32
C ARG A 30 0.79 -6.27 4.71
N GLU A 31 1.24 -5.08 5.05
CA GLU A 31 0.39 -3.99 5.52
C GLU A 31 0.86 -2.66 4.90
N MET A 32 -0.08 -1.74 4.76
CA MET A 32 0.13 -0.37 4.37
C MET A 32 -0.58 0.55 5.37
N THR A 33 0.09 1.61 5.79
CA THR A 33 -0.44 2.64 6.66
C THR A 33 -0.35 4.03 6.02
N ASP A 34 -1.26 4.94 6.38
CA ASP A 34 -1.16 6.36 6.01
C ASP A 34 -0.12 7.10 6.87
N ASP A 35 -0.02 8.42 6.71
CA ASP A 35 0.90 9.27 7.48
C ASP A 35 0.54 9.43 8.96
N GLU A 36 -0.70 9.13 9.32
CA GLU A 36 -1.20 9.06 10.69
C GLU A 36 -1.05 7.66 11.31
N ALA A 37 -0.43 6.72 10.58
CA ALA A 37 -0.26 5.31 10.94
C ALA A 37 -1.58 4.50 11.04
N ASN A 38 -2.65 4.96 10.40
CA ASN A 38 -3.87 4.16 10.26
C ASN A 38 -3.66 3.07 9.20
N LEU A 39 -4.15 1.87 9.46
CA LEU A 39 -4.11 0.77 8.49
C LEU A 39 -5.04 1.08 7.30
N VAL A 40 -4.48 1.17 6.10
CA VAL A 40 -5.23 1.47 4.86
C VAL A 40 -5.35 0.27 3.92
N TRP A 41 -4.41 -0.66 3.99
CA TRP A 41 -4.45 -1.91 3.22
C TRP A 41 -3.69 -3.02 3.93
N PHE A 42 -4.14 -4.27 3.77
CA PHE A 42 -3.36 -5.45 4.13
C PHE A 42 -3.61 -6.62 3.19
N GLY A 43 -2.61 -7.48 3.06
CA GLY A 43 -2.62 -8.66 2.22
C GLY A 43 -2.35 -9.93 3.01
N ASP A 44 -3.23 -10.91 2.86
CA ASP A 44 -3.01 -12.29 3.29
C ASP A 44 -2.37 -13.07 2.14
N TYR A 45 -1.32 -13.82 2.44
CA TYR A 45 -0.65 -14.66 1.45
C TYR A 45 -0.58 -16.11 1.93
N TYR A 46 -0.67 -17.04 0.98
CA TYR A 46 -0.21 -18.40 1.18
C TYR A 46 1.33 -18.43 1.23
N GLY A 47 1.91 -19.61 1.51
CA GLY A 47 3.36 -19.80 1.37
C GLY A 47 3.82 -19.51 -0.06
N TRP A 48 5.10 -19.14 -0.22
CA TRP A 48 5.68 -18.75 -1.50
C TRP A 48 5.02 -17.53 -2.15
N ASP A 49 4.55 -16.59 -1.33
CA ASP A 49 4.25 -15.23 -1.78
C ASP A 49 3.04 -15.12 -2.71
N ILE A 50 2.19 -16.15 -2.66
CA ILE A 50 0.94 -16.21 -3.43
C ILE A 50 -0.13 -15.45 -2.64
N LEU A 51 -0.59 -14.32 -3.16
CA LEU A 51 -1.68 -13.54 -2.57
C LEU A 51 -2.94 -14.42 -2.43
N LYS A 52 -3.41 -14.59 -1.20
CA LYS A 52 -4.63 -15.31 -0.85
C LYS A 52 -5.83 -14.39 -0.87
N ASN A 53 -5.69 -13.25 -0.22
CA ASN A 53 -6.72 -12.24 -0.09
C ASN A 53 -6.06 -10.87 0.13
N GLU A 54 -6.76 -9.81 -0.24
CA GLU A 54 -6.37 -8.46 0.12
C GLU A 54 -7.59 -7.71 0.66
N THR A 55 -7.34 -6.77 1.55
CA THR A 55 -8.36 -5.86 2.05
C THR A 55 -7.88 -4.43 1.86
N ASN A 56 -8.63 -3.68 1.05
CA ASN A 56 -8.47 -2.24 0.91
C ASN A 56 -9.46 -1.56 1.86
N ILE A 57 -8.94 -0.93 2.91
CA ILE A 57 -9.75 -0.27 3.95
C ILE A 57 -10.17 1.12 3.48
N SER A 58 -9.27 1.86 2.83
CA SER A 58 -9.55 3.23 2.38
C SER A 58 -10.37 3.30 1.09
N GLY A 59 -10.43 2.22 0.32
CA GLY A 59 -10.97 2.18 -1.04
C GLY A 59 -10.07 2.81 -2.10
N THR A 60 -9.04 3.55 -1.67
CA THR A 60 -8.05 4.22 -2.53
C THR A 60 -6.71 3.49 -2.57
N ALA A 61 -6.42 2.64 -1.58
CA ALA A 61 -5.16 1.94 -1.51
C ALA A 61 -5.02 0.91 -2.64
N HIS A 62 -3.95 1.03 -3.43
CA HIS A 62 -3.66 0.06 -4.48
C HIS A 62 -2.75 -1.05 -3.95
N GLN A 63 -2.96 -2.28 -4.45
CA GLN A 63 -2.13 -3.42 -4.08
C GLN A 63 -0.63 -3.08 -4.30
N PRO A 64 0.23 -3.24 -3.29
CA PRO A 64 1.66 -3.00 -3.41
C PRO A 64 2.32 -3.89 -4.46
N PHE A 65 3.60 -3.60 -4.74
CA PHE A 65 4.46 -4.36 -5.64
C PHE A 65 4.36 -5.86 -5.39
N ARG A 66 4.26 -6.66 -6.46
CA ARG A 66 4.47 -8.11 -6.41
C ARG A 66 5.90 -8.42 -6.80
N LEU A 67 6.47 -9.45 -6.19
CA LEU A 67 7.72 -10.01 -6.65
C LEU A 67 7.56 -10.45 -8.12
N GLN A 68 8.28 -9.79 -9.02
CA GLN A 68 8.38 -10.23 -10.41
C GLN A 68 9.52 -11.25 -10.48
N ASN A 69 9.17 -12.53 -10.62
CA ASN A 69 10.12 -13.58 -10.98
C ASN A 69 10.22 -13.69 -12.51
#